data_AF-A0A9X3CA13-F1
#
_entry.id   AF-A0A9X3CA13-F1
#
_cell.length_a   1.000
_cell.length_b   1.000
_cell.length_c   1.000
_cell.angle_alpha   90.00
_cell.angle_beta   90.00
_cell.angle_gamma   90.00
#
_symmetry.space_group_name_H-M   'P 1'
#
loop_
_entity.id
_entity.type
_entity.pdbx_description
1 polymer ?
#
loop_
_entity_poly.entity_id
_entity_poly.type
_entity_poly.pdbx_seq_one_letter_code
_entity_poly.pdbx_strand_id
1 'polypeptide(L)'
;MKTLIITIALVLVSISCKSQIKDTLINNNIKKDTMEYFDTEKYKRLQPHPRRSGQGNYLDVNGDQIQVMSSNDHVTVKREKFNSPITERKVFKGKTKYLAFIGYEFYTFCVGVSKEFNANGELIKETNHDLPYKFSVESVCELIKEEYDIDLMKVPDDPDKNRLVYICSRIEKEEVYENDFRPIYEVLFFHRRRGDDIPSKRVIIDGTTGKILYERLYNSEFKEAINRLPKAKTAHKTINAKQNQNTIPLVNNNNDNNDGGNNNLLLVIVLAAFLLIMGALIYFENKRNVTFNQVGYDIN
;
A
#
# COMPACT_ATOMS: atom_id res chain seq x y z
N MET A 1 -30.53 -17.03 35.66
CA MET A 1 -31.25 -17.90 34.70
C MET A 1 -30.75 -17.49 33.32
N LYS A 2 -29.63 -18.05 32.84
CA LYS A 2 -29.53 -19.33 32.12
C LYS A 2 -30.43 -19.35 30.87
N THR A 3 -29.76 -19.18 29.72
CA THR A 3 -29.98 -19.89 28.44
C THR A 3 -31.38 -19.86 27.80
N LEU A 4 -31.49 -19.07 26.73
CA LEU A 4 -32.27 -19.40 25.53
C LEU A 4 -31.45 -18.88 24.31
N ILE A 5 -30.43 -19.61 23.88
CA ILE A 5 -30.45 -20.49 22.69
C ILE A 5 -30.80 -19.64 21.43
N ILE A 6 -29.81 -19.02 20.77
CA ILE A 6 -29.08 -19.57 19.61
C ILE A 6 -29.98 -20.45 18.72
N THR A 7 -30.84 -19.84 17.90
CA THR A 7 -31.39 -20.48 16.68
C THR A 7 -31.93 -19.46 15.67
N ILE A 8 -31.09 -18.56 15.16
CA ILE A 8 -31.39 -17.81 13.91
C ILE A 8 -30.19 -17.95 12.98
N ALA A 9 -29.92 -19.19 12.62
CA ALA A 9 -28.93 -19.58 11.64
C ALA A 9 -29.35 -20.91 11.00
N LEU A 10 -30.53 -21.00 10.34
CA LEU A 10 -30.82 -22.14 9.43
C LEU A 10 -32.11 -22.06 8.56
N VAL A 11 -32.62 -20.90 8.11
CA VAL A 11 -33.86 -20.89 7.25
C VAL A 11 -33.82 -19.90 6.08
N LEU A 12 -32.75 -19.90 5.27
CA LEU A 12 -32.79 -19.23 3.95
C LEU A 12 -32.19 -20.06 2.80
N VAL A 13 -32.15 -21.38 2.94
CA VAL A 13 -31.92 -22.30 1.81
C VAL A 13 -33.22 -23.03 1.49
N SER A 14 -34.04 -22.46 0.60
CA SER A 14 -35.00 -23.18 -0.27
C SER A 14 -35.96 -22.23 -1.01
N ILE A 15 -35.45 -21.40 -1.92
CA ILE A 15 -36.26 -20.94 -3.07
C ILE A 15 -35.45 -21.16 -4.35
N SER A 16 -35.30 -22.43 -4.70
CA SER A 16 -34.97 -22.86 -6.05
C SER A 16 -36.22 -22.74 -6.91
N CYS A 17 -36.47 -21.57 -7.50
CA CYS A 17 -37.47 -21.44 -8.56
C CYS A 17 -36.76 -21.46 -9.93
N LYS A 18 -36.57 -22.67 -10.46
CA LYS A 18 -36.36 -22.90 -11.89
C LYS A 18 -37.71 -22.75 -12.57
N SER A 19 -37.96 -21.62 -13.23
CA SER A 19 -39.04 -21.50 -14.21
C SER A 19 -38.46 -21.38 -15.61
N GLN A 20 -39.08 -22.12 -16.51
CA GLN A 20 -38.63 -22.47 -17.85
C GLN A 20 -38.99 -21.35 -18.83
N ILE A 21 -38.01 -20.87 -19.59
CA ILE A 21 -38.26 -20.26 -20.90
C ILE A 21 -37.32 -20.98 -21.86
N LYS A 22 -37.89 -21.80 -22.76
CA LYS A 22 -37.19 -22.36 -23.91
C LYS A 22 -37.44 -21.48 -25.14
N ASP A 23 -36.33 -20.90 -25.59
CA ASP A 23 -35.90 -20.68 -26.97
C ASP A 23 -36.86 -20.01 -27.97
N THR A 24 -36.57 -18.74 -28.25
CA THR A 24 -36.65 -18.24 -29.63
C THR A 24 -35.23 -18.00 -30.13
N LEU A 25 -34.82 -18.83 -31.09
CA LEU A 25 -33.58 -18.72 -31.85
C LEU A 25 -33.51 -17.36 -32.57
N ILE A 26 -32.74 -16.44 -32.01
CA ILE A 26 -32.03 -15.42 -32.80
C ILE A 26 -30.55 -15.71 -32.63
N ASN A 27 -30.01 -16.43 -33.61
CA ASN A 27 -28.59 -16.59 -33.79
C ASN A 27 -28.00 -15.25 -34.25
N ASN A 28 -27.50 -14.47 -33.30
CA ASN A 28 -26.43 -13.52 -33.53
C ASN A 28 -25.41 -13.78 -32.43
N ASN A 29 -24.14 -13.90 -32.81
CA ASN A 29 -22.97 -14.04 -31.94
C ASN A 29 -22.88 -12.91 -30.90
N ILE A 30 -23.71 -12.95 -29.86
CA ILE A 30 -23.60 -12.10 -28.70
C ILE A 30 -22.89 -12.94 -27.63
N LYS A 31 -21.58 -13.11 -27.78
CA LYS A 31 -20.72 -13.08 -26.59
C LYS A 31 -20.98 -11.71 -25.99
N LYS A 32 -21.91 -11.62 -25.04
CA LYS A 32 -22.14 -10.40 -24.28
C LYS A 32 -20.88 -10.25 -23.43
N ASP A 33 -19.92 -9.49 -23.95
CA ASP A 33 -18.61 -9.28 -23.36
C ASP A 33 -18.83 -8.60 -22.00
N THR A 34 -18.89 -9.39 -20.92
CA THR A 34 -19.10 -8.89 -19.54
C THR A 34 -17.84 -8.21 -18.99
N MET A 35 -16.82 -8.04 -19.84
CA MET A 35 -15.51 -7.57 -19.45
C MET A 35 -15.44 -6.05 -19.42
N GLU A 36 -14.90 -5.49 -18.33
CA GLU A 36 -14.66 -4.06 -18.23
C GLU A 36 -13.54 -3.63 -19.19
N TYR A 37 -13.72 -2.52 -19.90
CA TYR A 37 -12.74 -1.93 -20.79
C TYR A 37 -12.42 -0.48 -20.39
N PHE A 38 -11.22 -0.04 -20.74
CA PHE A 38 -10.81 1.34 -20.52
C PHE A 38 -11.49 2.28 -21.52
N ASP A 39 -12.42 3.09 -21.01
CA ASP A 39 -13.04 4.19 -21.76
C ASP A 39 -12.26 5.49 -21.52
N THR A 40 -11.51 5.94 -22.53
CA THR A 40 -10.75 7.19 -22.45
C THR A 40 -11.67 8.42 -22.32
N GLU A 41 -12.83 8.42 -22.98
CA GLU A 41 -13.75 9.56 -23.01
C GLU A 41 -14.43 9.78 -21.66
N LYS A 42 -14.65 8.70 -20.90
CA LYS A 42 -15.07 8.79 -19.49
C LYS A 42 -14.16 9.71 -18.67
N TYR A 43 -12.84 9.58 -18.78
CA TYR A 43 -11.90 10.33 -17.95
C TYR A 43 -11.62 11.74 -18.49
N LYS A 44 -11.66 11.95 -19.81
CA LYS A 44 -11.51 13.29 -20.41
C LYS A 44 -12.61 14.27 -20.00
N ARG A 45 -13.80 13.76 -19.62
CA ARG A 45 -14.92 14.56 -19.13
C ARG A 45 -14.80 14.98 -17.66
N LEU A 46 -13.82 14.44 -16.93
CA LEU A 46 -13.63 14.77 -15.51
C LEU A 46 -12.90 16.10 -15.35
N GLN A 47 -13.14 16.73 -14.20
CA GLN A 47 -12.47 17.98 -13.85
C GLN A 47 -10.99 17.70 -13.54
N PRO A 48 -10.04 18.45 -14.10
CA PRO A 48 -8.63 18.33 -13.71
C PRO A 48 -8.43 18.59 -12.22
N HIS A 49 -7.51 17.87 -11.59
CA HIS A 49 -7.24 18.04 -10.16
C HIS A 49 -6.60 19.43 -9.89
N PRO A 50 -7.18 20.28 -9.01
CA PRO A 50 -6.79 21.69 -8.89
C PRO A 50 -5.38 21.90 -8.31
N ARG A 51 -4.85 20.92 -7.57
CA ARG A 51 -3.54 21.01 -6.88
C ARG A 51 -2.48 20.03 -7.38
N ARG A 52 -2.79 19.15 -8.35
CA ARG A 52 -1.85 18.16 -8.89
C ARG A 52 -1.58 18.53 -10.35
N SER A 53 -0.43 19.14 -10.61
CA SER A 53 0.00 19.49 -11.97
C SER A 53 0.33 18.22 -12.76
N GLY A 54 -0.08 18.17 -14.03
CA GLY A 54 0.22 17.06 -14.95
C GLY A 54 -1.04 16.39 -15.49
N GLN A 55 -0.97 15.95 -16.74
CA GLN A 55 -2.06 15.22 -17.39
C GLN A 55 -2.37 13.92 -16.63
N GLY A 56 -3.65 13.52 -16.64
CA GLY A 56 -4.07 12.26 -16.03
C GLY A 56 -4.51 12.35 -14.57
N ASN A 57 -4.49 13.52 -13.92
CA ASN A 57 -5.01 13.70 -12.56
C ASN A 57 -6.36 14.44 -12.60
N TYR A 58 -7.40 13.83 -12.04
CA TYR A 58 -8.78 14.32 -12.10
C TYR A 58 -9.47 14.24 -10.74
N LEU A 59 -10.57 14.97 -10.60
CA LEU A 59 -11.57 14.80 -9.56
C LEU A 59 -12.89 14.34 -10.19
N ASP A 60 -13.56 13.39 -9.55
CA ASP A 60 -14.94 13.07 -9.88
C ASP A 60 -15.94 13.89 -9.06
N VAL A 61 -17.23 13.70 -9.34
CA VAL A 61 -18.33 14.44 -8.71
C VAL A 61 -18.45 14.20 -7.19
N ASN A 62 -17.88 13.11 -6.68
CA ASN A 62 -17.86 12.80 -5.26
C ASN A 62 -16.60 13.33 -4.55
N GLY A 63 -15.68 13.95 -5.31
CA GLY A 63 -14.39 14.40 -4.81
C GLY A 63 -13.31 13.31 -4.79
N ASP A 64 -13.58 12.12 -5.33
CA ASP A 64 -12.56 11.07 -5.44
C ASP A 64 -11.45 11.56 -6.37
N GLN A 65 -10.20 11.31 -5.98
CA GLN A 65 -9.04 11.65 -6.81
C GLN A 65 -8.78 10.48 -7.76
N ILE A 66 -8.74 10.77 -9.05
CA ILE A 66 -8.50 9.77 -10.09
C ILE A 66 -7.19 10.07 -10.78
N GLN A 67 -6.29 9.11 -10.80
CA GLN A 67 -5.04 9.17 -11.54
C GLN A 67 -5.04 8.12 -12.66
N VAL A 68 -4.90 8.58 -13.90
CA VAL A 68 -4.78 7.76 -15.11
C VAL A 68 -3.35 7.86 -15.62
N MET A 69 -2.63 6.75 -15.55
CA MET A 69 -1.26 6.62 -16.06
C MET A 69 -1.27 5.68 -17.26
N SER A 70 -0.79 6.17 -18.40
CA SER A 70 -0.73 5.38 -19.64
C SER A 70 0.72 5.07 -20.00
N SER A 71 1.00 3.81 -20.32
CA SER A 71 2.19 3.36 -21.02
C SER A 71 1.79 2.69 -22.34
N ASN A 72 2.77 2.28 -23.17
CA ASN A 72 2.48 1.56 -24.41
C ASN A 72 1.72 0.26 -24.14
N ASP A 73 2.10 -0.45 -23.07
CA ASP A 73 1.58 -1.78 -22.80
C ASP A 73 0.33 -1.76 -21.93
N HIS A 74 0.17 -0.79 -21.02
CA HIS A 74 -0.90 -0.78 -20.02
C HIS A 74 -1.45 0.62 -19.75
N VAL A 75 -2.69 0.68 -19.27
CA VAL A 75 -3.27 1.88 -18.65
C VAL A 75 -3.63 1.54 -17.20
N THR A 76 -3.09 2.28 -16.25
CA THR A 76 -3.43 2.15 -14.83
C THR A 76 -4.35 3.28 -14.42
N VAL A 77 -5.44 2.94 -13.74
CA VAL A 77 -6.36 3.88 -13.11
C VAL A 77 -6.30 3.64 -11.60
N LYS A 78 -5.88 4.65 -10.84
CA LYS A 78 -6.03 4.70 -9.38
C LYS A 78 -7.18 5.63 -9.04
N ARG A 79 -8.06 5.21 -8.14
CA ARG A 79 -9.15 6.02 -7.57
C ARG A 79 -8.97 6.04 -6.06
N GLU A 80 -8.45 7.14 -5.54
CA GLU A 80 -8.34 7.42 -4.11
C GLU A 80 -9.67 8.00 -3.64
N LYS A 81 -10.36 7.31 -2.72
CA LYS A 81 -11.66 7.78 -2.22
C LYS A 81 -11.49 9.05 -1.40
N PHE A 82 -12.38 10.03 -1.60
CA PHE A 82 -12.37 11.25 -0.82
C PHE A 82 -12.39 10.95 0.69
N ASN A 83 -11.47 11.56 1.44
CA ASN A 83 -11.33 11.44 2.89
C ASN A 83 -11.22 10.00 3.41
N SER A 84 -10.74 9.07 2.60
CA SER A 84 -10.65 7.66 2.93
C SER A 84 -9.28 7.10 2.57
N PRO A 85 -8.74 6.16 3.34
CA PRO A 85 -7.46 5.50 3.03
C PRO A 85 -7.56 4.46 1.92
N ILE A 86 -8.77 4.19 1.42
CA ILE A 86 -9.03 3.19 0.40
C ILE A 86 -8.74 3.74 -0.99
N THR A 87 -7.89 3.02 -1.73
CA THR A 87 -7.64 3.24 -3.15
C THR A 87 -8.06 2.02 -3.95
N GLU A 88 -8.89 2.22 -4.98
CA GLU A 88 -9.14 1.21 -6.01
C GLU A 88 -8.06 1.34 -7.10
N ARG A 89 -7.46 0.22 -7.49
CA ARG A 89 -6.51 0.16 -8.61
C ARG A 89 -7.03 -0.78 -9.68
N LYS A 90 -7.17 -0.25 -10.90
CA LYS A 90 -7.45 -1.03 -12.12
C LYS A 90 -6.29 -0.90 -13.09
N VAL A 91 -5.94 -1.99 -13.75
CA VAL A 91 -4.99 -1.99 -14.87
C VAL A 91 -5.67 -2.57 -16.08
N PHE A 92 -5.51 -1.92 -17.22
CA PHE A 92 -6.07 -2.31 -18.51
C PHE A 92 -4.94 -2.57 -19.50
N LYS A 93 -5.12 -3.54 -20.41
CA LYS A 93 -4.16 -3.80 -21.50
C LYS A 93 -4.16 -2.64 -22.49
N GLY A 94 -3.00 -2.21 -22.94
CA GLY A 94 -2.80 -1.05 -23.82
C GLY A 94 -3.43 -1.25 -25.19
N LYS A 95 -3.28 -2.45 -25.79
CA LYS A 95 -3.81 -2.78 -27.11
C LYS A 95 -5.32 -3.02 -27.11
N THR A 96 -5.82 -3.91 -26.25
CA THR A 96 -7.25 -4.30 -26.23
C THR A 96 -8.12 -3.43 -25.33
N LYS A 97 -7.51 -2.66 -24.42
CA LYS A 97 -8.19 -1.88 -23.38
C LYS A 97 -8.95 -2.72 -22.36
N TYR A 98 -8.94 -4.04 -22.44
CA TYR A 98 -9.58 -4.91 -21.45
C TYR A 98 -8.91 -4.83 -20.09
N LEU A 99 -9.72 -4.93 -19.04
CA LEU A 99 -9.25 -5.02 -17.66
C LEU A 99 -8.31 -6.24 -17.53
N ALA A 100 -7.16 -6.01 -16.93
CA ALA A 100 -6.15 -7.03 -16.67
C ALA A 100 -6.02 -7.29 -15.18
N PHE A 101 -6.29 -6.28 -14.35
CA PHE A 101 -6.17 -6.36 -12.90
C PHE A 101 -7.17 -5.42 -12.23
N ILE A 102 -7.77 -5.86 -11.13
CA ILE A 102 -8.49 -5.02 -10.15
C ILE A 102 -8.09 -5.40 -8.74
N GLY A 103 -7.86 -4.41 -7.88
CA GLY A 103 -7.56 -4.62 -6.46
C GLY A 103 -7.75 -3.34 -5.66
N TYR A 104 -7.58 -3.47 -4.34
CA TYR A 104 -7.77 -2.38 -3.39
C TYR A 104 -6.56 -2.25 -2.47
N GLU A 105 -6.24 -1.02 -2.10
CA GLU A 105 -5.18 -0.66 -1.17
C GLU A 105 -5.82 0.04 0.04
N PHE A 106 -5.33 -0.25 1.25
CA PHE A 106 -5.58 0.53 2.47
C PHE A 106 -4.28 1.24 2.84
N TYR A 107 -4.28 2.57 2.73
CA TYR A 107 -3.07 3.40 2.74
C TYR A 107 -2.02 2.92 1.72
N THR A 108 -1.05 2.11 2.16
CA THR A 108 0.14 1.74 1.39
C THR A 108 0.20 0.27 1.00
N PHE A 109 -0.76 -0.54 1.43
CA PHE A 109 -0.73 -2.00 1.21
C PHE A 109 -2.04 -2.55 0.65
N CYS A 110 -1.94 -3.64 -0.11
CA CYS A 110 -3.08 -4.33 -0.70
C CYS A 110 -3.97 -4.99 0.36
N VAL A 111 -5.28 -4.91 0.18
CA VAL A 111 -6.29 -5.52 1.06
C VAL A 111 -7.35 -6.27 0.26
N GLY A 112 -8.01 -7.24 0.89
CA GLY A 112 -9.02 -8.06 0.26
C GLY A 112 -8.47 -8.92 -0.89
N VAL A 113 -9.36 -9.23 -1.84
CA VAL A 113 -9.03 -10.08 -2.99
C VAL A 113 -8.79 -9.24 -4.23
N SER A 114 -7.58 -9.33 -4.80
CA SER A 114 -7.32 -8.82 -6.15
C SER A 114 -7.59 -9.89 -7.20
N LYS A 115 -8.02 -9.47 -8.40
CA LYS A 115 -8.33 -10.36 -9.52
C LYS A 115 -7.50 -9.99 -10.74
N GLU A 116 -6.98 -11.01 -11.42
CA GLU A 116 -6.24 -10.88 -12.68
C GLU A 116 -6.99 -11.59 -13.81
N PHE A 117 -6.98 -10.99 -15.00
CA PHE A 117 -7.73 -11.48 -16.17
C PHE A 117 -6.80 -11.64 -17.37
N ASN A 118 -7.09 -12.63 -18.21
CA ASN A 118 -6.36 -12.86 -19.46
C ASN A 118 -6.84 -11.91 -20.58
N ALA A 119 -6.25 -12.07 -21.76
CA ALA A 119 -6.57 -11.24 -22.93
C ALA A 119 -7.99 -11.43 -23.48
N ASN A 120 -8.69 -12.51 -23.10
CA ASN A 120 -10.08 -12.79 -23.46
C ASN A 120 -11.07 -12.30 -22.39
N GLY A 121 -10.59 -11.68 -21.31
CA GLY A 121 -11.41 -11.22 -20.19
C GLY A 121 -11.75 -12.31 -19.15
N GLU A 122 -11.13 -13.48 -19.24
CA GLU A 122 -11.39 -14.58 -18.32
C GLU A 122 -10.53 -14.42 -17.07
N LEU A 123 -11.13 -14.65 -15.89
CA LEU A 123 -10.42 -14.63 -14.60
C LEU A 123 -9.38 -15.74 -14.57
N ILE A 124 -8.11 -15.38 -14.36
CA ILE A 124 -6.99 -16.35 -14.30
C ILE A 124 -6.39 -16.50 -12.91
N LYS A 125 -6.56 -15.50 -12.03
CA LYS A 125 -6.00 -15.55 -10.69
C LYS A 125 -6.77 -14.65 -9.73
N GLU A 126 -6.94 -15.16 -8.51
CA GLU A 126 -7.38 -14.41 -7.35
C GLU A 126 -6.27 -14.48 -6.29
N THR A 127 -5.97 -13.36 -5.65
CA THR A 127 -4.98 -13.29 -4.55
C THR A 127 -5.64 -12.61 -3.36
N ASN A 128 -5.74 -13.34 -2.24
CA ASN A 128 -6.20 -12.79 -0.97
C ASN A 128 -5.02 -12.15 -0.23
N HIS A 129 -4.98 -10.82 -0.21
CA HIS A 129 -3.90 -10.05 0.43
C HIS A 129 -4.02 -9.95 1.94
N ASP A 130 -5.14 -10.38 2.51
CA ASP A 130 -5.31 -10.40 3.97
C ASP A 130 -4.66 -11.61 4.63
N LEU A 131 -4.19 -12.60 3.86
CA LEU A 131 -3.37 -13.66 4.40
C LEU A 131 -1.91 -13.18 4.59
N PRO A 132 -1.24 -13.53 5.72
CA PRO A 132 -1.68 -14.43 6.79
C PRO A 132 -2.31 -13.74 8.01
N TYR A 133 -2.83 -12.53 7.88
CA TYR A 133 -3.39 -11.74 8.97
C TYR A 133 -4.74 -12.32 9.44
N LYS A 134 -4.79 -12.81 10.68
CA LYS A 134 -6.06 -13.25 11.31
C LYS A 134 -6.81 -12.11 11.98
N PHE A 135 -6.07 -11.07 12.40
CA PHE A 135 -6.64 -9.82 12.87
C PHE A 135 -6.86 -8.90 11.67
N SER A 136 -8.11 -8.52 11.40
CA SER A 136 -8.46 -7.83 10.17
C SER A 136 -8.08 -6.34 10.21
N VAL A 137 -8.07 -5.68 9.05
CA VAL A 137 -7.84 -4.23 8.96
C VAL A 137 -8.93 -3.46 9.70
N GLU A 138 -10.18 -3.90 9.62
CA GLU A 138 -11.30 -3.31 10.35
C GLU A 138 -11.08 -3.40 11.86
N SER A 139 -10.63 -4.55 12.37
CA SER A 139 -10.30 -4.70 13.78
C SER A 139 -9.12 -3.84 14.21
N VAL A 140 -8.12 -3.60 13.34
CA VAL A 140 -7.05 -2.62 13.61
C VAL A 140 -7.60 -1.21 13.70
N CYS A 141 -8.54 -0.83 12.82
CA CYS A 141 -9.18 0.48 12.86
C CYS A 141 -9.97 0.68 14.15
N GLU A 142 -10.74 -0.32 14.58
CA GLU A 142 -11.47 -0.32 15.84
C GLU A 142 -10.52 -0.21 17.04
N LEU A 143 -9.49 -1.05 17.10
CA LEU A 143 -8.48 -1.02 18.14
C LEU A 143 -7.83 0.36 18.26
N ILE A 144 -7.40 0.96 17.14
CA ILE A 144 -6.73 2.26 17.18
C ILE A 144 -7.70 3.39 17.57
N LYS A 145 -8.94 3.31 17.13
CA LYS A 145 -9.97 4.27 17.53
C LYS A 145 -10.28 4.18 19.02
N GLU A 146 -10.42 2.97 19.54
CA GLU A 146 -10.69 2.74 20.95
C GLU A 146 -9.50 3.13 21.82
N GLU A 147 -8.28 2.74 21.43
CA GLU A 147 -7.10 2.89 22.27
C GLU A 147 -6.46 4.28 22.18
N TYR A 148 -6.54 4.94 21.04
CA TYR A 148 -5.84 6.21 20.75
C TYR A 148 -6.76 7.37 20.34
N ASP A 149 -8.07 7.13 20.20
CA ASP A 149 -9.04 8.12 19.68
C ASP A 149 -8.71 8.61 18.26
N ILE A 150 -8.19 7.70 17.43
CA ILE A 150 -7.83 7.97 16.02
C ILE A 150 -8.66 7.11 15.07
N ASP A 151 -9.33 7.75 14.12
CA ASP A 151 -10.12 7.09 13.09
C ASP A 151 -9.26 6.82 11.84
N LEU A 152 -8.68 5.61 11.76
CA LEU A 152 -7.85 5.21 10.61
C LEU A 152 -8.62 5.16 9.29
N MET A 153 -9.95 5.12 9.30
CA MET A 153 -10.78 5.13 8.09
C MET A 153 -10.94 6.54 7.48
N LYS A 154 -10.34 7.56 8.10
CA LYS A 154 -10.33 8.94 7.61
C LYS A 154 -8.90 9.37 7.35
N VAL A 155 -8.65 10.02 6.21
CA VAL A 155 -7.37 10.68 5.95
C VAL A 155 -7.56 12.18 6.19
N PRO A 156 -6.68 12.86 6.94
CA PRO A 156 -6.81 14.30 7.18
C PRO A 156 -6.68 15.13 5.87
N ASP A 157 -7.71 15.93 5.55
CA ASP A 157 -7.86 16.63 4.27
C ASP A 157 -6.90 17.83 4.05
N ASP A 158 -6.14 18.25 5.06
CA ASP A 158 -5.52 19.58 5.07
C ASP A 158 -3.98 19.53 5.17
N PRO A 159 -3.25 19.77 4.07
CA PRO A 159 -1.78 19.81 4.06
C PRO A 159 -1.18 21.10 4.68
N ASP A 160 -1.97 22.15 4.91
CA ASP A 160 -1.47 23.47 5.33
C ASP A 160 -1.55 23.70 6.85
N LYS A 161 -2.03 22.72 7.61
CA LYS A 161 -2.12 22.82 9.08
C LYS A 161 -1.16 21.84 9.73
N ASN A 162 -0.55 22.32 10.81
CA ASN A 162 0.33 21.65 11.77
C ASN A 162 -0.37 20.46 12.46
N ARG A 163 -0.94 19.55 11.66
CA ARG A 163 -1.87 18.48 12.04
C ARG A 163 -1.12 17.16 12.17
N LEU A 164 -1.60 16.36 13.11
CA LEU A 164 -1.25 14.96 13.24
C LEU A 164 -1.59 14.24 11.93
N VAL A 165 -0.59 13.58 11.36
CA VAL A 165 -0.74 12.65 10.24
C VAL A 165 -0.56 11.24 10.78
N TYR A 166 -1.31 10.30 10.23
CA TYR A 166 -1.18 8.90 10.56
C TYR A 166 -1.31 8.03 9.31
N ILE A 167 -0.69 6.86 9.36
CA ILE A 167 -0.70 5.86 8.31
C ILE A 167 -0.64 4.48 8.94
N CYS A 168 -1.27 3.51 8.30
CA CYS A 168 -1.15 2.10 8.66
C CYS A 168 -0.42 1.35 7.54
N SER A 169 0.47 0.45 7.93
CA SER A 169 1.26 -0.40 7.05
C SER A 169 1.21 -1.85 7.54
N ARG A 170 1.46 -2.78 6.63
CA ARG A 170 1.80 -4.18 6.93
C ARG A 170 3.32 -4.34 6.81
N ILE A 171 3.97 -4.97 7.78
CA ILE A 171 5.40 -5.26 7.75
C ILE A 171 5.66 -6.75 7.99
N GLU A 172 6.74 -7.24 7.40
CA GLU A 172 7.07 -8.67 7.36
C GLU A 172 8.14 -9.07 8.40
N LYS A 173 8.82 -8.08 8.98
CA LYS A 173 9.88 -8.30 9.95
C LYS A 173 9.89 -7.19 10.98
N GLU A 174 10.10 -7.58 12.24
CA GLU A 174 10.20 -6.67 13.37
C GLU A 174 11.29 -7.16 14.33
N GLU A 175 11.94 -6.24 15.05
CA GLU A 175 13.03 -6.59 15.99
C GLU A 175 12.60 -7.62 17.04
N VAL A 176 11.33 -7.61 17.43
CA VAL A 176 10.77 -8.55 18.42
C VAL A 176 10.78 -10.00 17.90
N TYR A 177 10.88 -10.20 16.59
CA TYR A 177 10.90 -11.50 15.92
C TYR A 177 12.09 -11.60 14.99
N GLU A 178 13.31 -11.63 15.55
CA GLU A 178 14.57 -11.58 14.80
C GLU A 178 14.68 -12.61 13.66
N ASN A 179 14.03 -13.79 13.82
CA ASN A 179 14.12 -14.93 12.92
C ASN A 179 12.76 -15.58 12.55
N ASP A 180 11.63 -14.97 12.93
CA ASP A 180 10.29 -15.55 12.71
C ASP A 180 9.40 -14.54 11.96
N PHE A 181 9.01 -14.88 10.73
CA PHE A 181 8.09 -14.05 9.97
C PHE A 181 6.73 -14.07 10.67
N ARG A 182 6.21 -12.89 11.01
CA ARG A 182 4.87 -12.76 11.58
C ARG A 182 4.11 -11.62 10.90
N PRO A 183 2.80 -11.80 10.68
CA PRO A 183 1.95 -10.71 10.21
C PRO A 183 1.95 -9.60 11.27
N ILE A 184 2.33 -8.38 10.90
CA ILE A 184 2.41 -7.25 11.81
C ILE A 184 1.78 -6.04 11.15
N TYR A 185 0.93 -5.35 11.90
CA TYR A 185 0.49 -4.00 11.55
C TYR A 185 1.37 -2.99 12.27
N GLU A 186 1.73 -1.96 11.51
CA GLU A 186 2.43 -0.78 11.98
C GLU A 186 1.51 0.43 11.82
N VAL A 187 1.34 1.22 12.87
CA VAL A 187 0.66 2.50 12.80
C VAL A 187 1.64 3.59 13.20
N LEU A 188 1.89 4.50 12.26
CA LEU A 188 2.83 5.61 12.45
C LEU A 188 2.07 6.92 12.64
N PHE A 189 2.57 7.75 13.55
CA PHE A 189 2.05 9.08 13.86
C PHE A 189 3.14 10.12 13.66
N PHE A 190 2.82 11.19 12.94
CA PHE A 190 3.75 12.25 12.56
C PHE A 190 3.12 13.62 12.78
N HIS A 191 3.95 14.61 13.06
CA HIS A 191 3.58 16.00 12.85
C HIS A 191 4.35 16.50 11.64
N ARG A 192 3.65 16.95 10.58
CA ARG A 192 4.32 17.59 9.45
C ARG A 192 4.99 18.88 9.93
N ARG A 193 6.31 18.85 10.12
CA ARG A 193 7.15 20.05 10.15
C ARG A 193 7.78 20.21 8.78
N ARG A 194 7.83 21.45 8.28
CA ARG A 194 8.52 21.80 7.02
C ARG A 194 9.90 21.13 6.97
N GLY A 195 10.05 20.09 6.16
CA GLY A 195 11.33 19.45 5.84
C GLY A 195 11.65 18.12 6.52
N ASP A 196 10.96 17.72 7.60
CA ASP A 196 11.29 16.50 8.36
C ASP A 196 10.05 15.61 8.59
N ASP A 197 9.88 14.59 7.74
CA ASP A 197 8.82 13.57 7.84
C ASP A 197 9.21 12.40 8.77
N ILE A 198 9.86 12.67 9.91
CA ILE A 198 10.27 11.62 10.85
C ILE A 198 9.05 11.20 11.71
N PRO A 199 8.66 9.91 11.76
CA PRO A 199 7.59 9.45 12.64
C PRO A 199 7.93 9.78 14.07
N SER A 200 7.01 10.39 14.80
CA SER A 200 7.22 10.73 16.21
C SER A 200 6.80 9.58 17.13
N LYS A 201 5.84 8.75 16.69
CA LYS A 201 5.40 7.54 17.37
C LYS A 201 5.05 6.44 16.39
N ARG A 202 5.38 5.21 16.77
CA ARG A 202 5.09 3.97 16.06
C ARG A 202 4.42 3.00 17.02
N VAL A 203 3.30 2.43 16.62
CA VAL A 203 2.57 1.40 17.37
C VAL A 203 2.64 0.11 16.58
N ILE A 204 3.06 -0.96 17.25
CA ILE A 204 3.23 -2.28 16.64
C ILE A 204 2.20 -3.24 17.18
N ILE A 205 1.44 -3.83 16.26
CA ILE A 205 0.31 -4.70 16.57
C ILE A 205 0.55 -6.05 15.91
N ASP A 206 0.40 -7.12 16.69
CA ASP A 206 0.44 -8.49 16.20
C ASP A 206 -0.78 -8.73 15.27
N GLY A 207 -0.52 -9.03 14.00
CA GLY A 207 -1.55 -9.22 12.97
C GLY A 207 -2.31 -10.54 13.07
N THR A 208 -2.00 -11.38 14.05
CA THR A 208 -2.75 -12.62 14.34
C THR A 208 -3.70 -12.43 15.52
N THR A 209 -3.25 -11.75 16.57
CA THR A 209 -3.94 -11.64 17.86
C THR A 209 -4.54 -10.27 18.13
N GLY A 210 -4.11 -9.24 17.41
CA GLY A 210 -4.48 -7.84 17.66
C GLY A 210 -3.79 -7.23 18.89
N LYS A 211 -2.86 -7.94 19.53
CA LYS A 211 -2.14 -7.42 20.69
C LYS A 211 -1.19 -6.31 20.28
N ILE A 212 -1.27 -5.16 20.95
CA ILE A 212 -0.23 -4.12 20.89
C ILE A 212 1.03 -4.69 21.56
N LEU A 213 2.08 -4.88 20.77
CA LEU A 213 3.35 -5.45 21.23
C LEU A 213 4.18 -4.40 21.97
N TYR A 214 4.28 -3.21 21.39
CA TYR A 214 4.96 -2.07 21.99
C TYR A 214 4.64 -0.77 21.23
N GLU A 215 4.96 0.35 21.88
CA GLU A 215 5.05 1.67 21.28
C GLU A 215 6.51 2.09 21.18
N ARG A 216 6.92 2.70 20.06
CA ARG A 216 8.23 3.33 19.91
C ARG A 216 8.06 4.82 19.70
N LEU A 217 8.75 5.58 20.53
CA LEU A 217 8.86 7.03 20.38
C LEU A 217 10.20 7.36 19.74
N TYR A 218 10.16 8.27 18.77
CA TYR A 218 11.35 8.83 18.15
C TYR A 218 11.48 10.29 18.57
N ASN A 219 12.70 10.81 18.47
CA ASN A 219 12.97 12.22 18.73
C ASN A 219 12.45 12.63 20.13
N SER A 220 12.68 11.75 21.12
CA SER A 220 12.14 11.85 22.49
C SER A 220 12.51 13.16 23.21
N GLU A 221 13.55 13.82 22.73
CA GLU A 221 14.03 15.12 23.14
C GLU A 221 13.05 16.27 22.81
N PHE A 222 12.17 16.12 21.81
CA PHE A 222 11.17 17.11 21.43
C PHE A 222 9.86 16.92 22.22
N LYS A 223 9.92 17.17 23.53
CA LYS A 223 8.80 16.96 24.47
C LYS A 223 7.48 17.59 24.04
N GLU A 224 7.51 18.79 23.43
CA GLU A 224 6.30 19.47 22.96
C GLU A 224 5.60 18.69 21.83
N ALA A 225 6.36 18.12 20.89
CA ALA A 225 5.81 17.31 19.81
C ALA A 225 5.22 16.00 20.34
N ILE A 226 5.91 15.36 21.30
CA ILE A 226 5.45 14.11 21.93
C ILE A 226 4.16 14.32 22.71
N ASN A 227 4.05 15.43 23.44
CA ASN A 227 2.85 15.75 24.22
C ASN A 227 1.59 15.92 23.37
N ARG A 228 1.76 16.19 22.07
CA ARG A 228 0.66 16.32 21.09
C ARG A 228 0.30 15.00 20.40
N LEU A 229 1.08 13.94 20.61
CA LEU A 229 0.77 12.63 20.03
C LEU A 229 -0.39 11.94 20.75
N PRO A 230 -1.14 11.07 20.05
CA PRO A 230 -2.18 10.26 20.68
C PRO A 230 -1.62 9.41 21.83
N LYS A 231 -2.30 9.51 22.97
CA LYS A 231 -1.97 8.75 24.17
C LYS A 231 -2.83 7.49 24.21
N ALA A 232 -2.19 6.36 24.47
CA ALA A 232 -2.90 5.11 24.71
C ALA A 232 -3.75 5.24 25.98
N LYS A 233 -4.96 4.69 25.96
CA LYS A 233 -5.83 4.59 27.15
C LYS A 233 -5.32 3.55 28.15
N THR A 234 -4.63 2.53 27.66
CA THR A 234 -4.00 1.49 28.47
C THR A 234 -2.48 1.55 28.37
N ALA A 235 -1.78 1.02 29.38
CA ALA A 235 -0.33 1.05 29.42
C ALA A 235 0.27 -0.07 28.55
N HIS A 236 1.11 0.30 27.59
CA HIS A 236 1.88 -0.62 26.76
C HIS A 236 3.37 -0.46 27.02
N LYS A 237 4.17 -1.47 26.63
CA LYS A 237 5.63 -1.35 26.65
C LYS A 237 6.06 -0.20 25.71
N THR A 238 6.78 0.79 26.23
CA THR A 238 7.32 1.90 25.43
C THR A 238 8.84 1.78 25.26
N ILE A 239 9.33 1.95 24.03
CA ILE A 239 10.74 1.94 23.67
C ILE A 239 11.12 3.33 23.15
N ASN A 240 12.15 3.95 23.70
CA ASN A 240 12.68 5.22 23.19
C ASN A 240 13.83 4.93 22.23
N ALA A 241 13.72 5.36 20.97
CA ALA A 241 14.83 5.28 20.04
C ALA A 241 15.84 6.40 20.35
N LYS A 242 17.07 6.04 20.75
CA LYS A 242 18.22 6.97 20.70
C LYS A 242 18.70 7.05 19.25
N GLN A 243 19.08 8.23 18.77
CA GLN A 243 19.72 8.35 17.45
C GLN A 243 20.95 7.44 17.41
N ASN A 244 20.98 6.49 16.47
CA ASN A 244 22.26 6.03 15.93
C ASN A 244 22.80 7.20 15.11
N GLN A 245 23.94 7.76 15.50
CA GLN A 245 24.67 8.81 14.78
C GLN A 245 25.24 8.34 13.42
N ASN A 246 24.59 7.41 12.73
CA ASN A 246 24.90 7.07 11.35
C ASN A 246 23.86 7.72 10.43
N THR A 247 23.67 9.02 10.59
CA THR A 247 23.21 9.86 9.48
C THR A 247 24.30 9.86 8.43
N ILE A 248 23.97 9.35 7.24
CA ILE A 248 24.70 9.64 6.00
C ILE A 248 24.88 11.17 5.97
N PRO A 249 26.10 11.71 5.93
CA PRO A 249 26.27 13.15 5.96
C PRO A 249 25.65 13.75 4.70
N LEU A 250 24.68 14.63 4.91
CA LEU A 250 24.34 15.67 3.94
C LEU A 250 25.65 16.41 3.62
N VAL A 251 26.08 16.32 2.37
CA VAL A 251 27.22 17.09 1.84
C VAL A 251 26.85 18.56 1.94
N ASN A 252 27.26 19.20 3.04
CA ASN A 252 27.40 20.65 3.11
C ASN A 252 28.71 21.00 2.42
N ASN A 253 28.60 21.49 1.18
CA ASN A 253 29.68 22.23 0.55
C ASN A 253 29.87 23.53 1.33
N ASN A 254 30.87 23.57 2.20
CA ASN A 254 31.60 24.79 2.52
C ASN A 254 33.07 24.39 2.76
N ASN A 255 33.94 24.96 1.93
CA ASN A 255 35.38 24.87 2.03
C ASN A 255 35.85 25.35 3.41
N ASP A 256 36.74 24.60 4.06
CA ASP A 256 38.03 25.11 4.51
C ASP A 256 38.97 23.97 4.94
N ASN A 257 40.26 24.28 4.88
CA ASN A 257 41.41 23.42 4.62
C ASN A 257 41.91 22.52 5.78
N ASN A 258 42.69 21.48 5.40
CA ASN A 258 43.74 20.74 6.14
C ASN A 258 43.29 20.03 7.45
N ASP A 259 43.60 18.77 7.76
CA ASP A 259 44.82 17.98 7.60
C ASP A 259 44.51 16.51 7.94
N GLY A 260 45.34 15.52 7.56
CA GLY A 260 45.25 14.14 8.09
C GLY A 260 45.13 13.01 7.06
N GLY A 261 46.27 12.58 6.52
CA GLY A 261 46.40 11.44 5.60
C GLY A 261 46.16 10.06 6.21
N ASN A 262 46.03 9.09 5.30
CA ASN A 262 45.97 7.62 5.42
C ASN A 262 44.64 6.89 5.68
N ASN A 263 43.58 7.50 6.22
CA ASN A 263 42.31 6.77 6.39
C ASN A 263 41.35 6.87 5.18
N ASN A 264 41.55 7.87 4.32
CA ASN A 264 40.68 8.10 3.15
C ASN A 264 41.02 7.19 1.96
N LEU A 265 42.27 6.73 1.82
CA LEU A 265 42.65 5.86 0.70
C LEU A 265 42.02 4.47 0.83
N LEU A 266 41.98 3.91 2.04
CA LEU A 266 41.34 2.62 2.30
C LEU A 266 39.83 2.70 2.07
N LEU A 267 39.18 3.79 2.50
CA LEU A 267 37.75 4.01 2.29
C LEU A 267 37.41 4.14 0.80
N VAL A 268 38.23 4.88 0.03
CA VAL A 268 38.07 5.02 -1.43
C VAL A 268 38.26 3.68 -2.14
N ILE A 269 39.22 2.86 -1.71
CA ILE A 269 39.45 1.53 -2.29
C ILE A 269 38.26 0.58 -1.97
N VAL A 270 37.72 0.62 -0.75
CA VAL A 270 36.56 -0.20 -0.36
C VAL A 270 35.30 0.23 -1.12
N LEU A 271 35.06 1.53 -1.28
CA LEU A 271 33.94 2.06 -2.07
C LEU A 271 34.06 1.71 -3.55
N ALA A 272 35.26 1.79 -4.13
CA ALA A 272 35.51 1.41 -5.52
C ALA A 272 35.29 -0.10 -5.75
N ALA A 273 35.72 -0.95 -4.82
CA ALA A 273 35.48 -2.39 -4.87
C ALA A 273 33.97 -2.73 -4.75
N PHE A 274 33.25 -2.03 -3.87
CA PHE A 274 31.81 -2.21 -3.71
C PHE A 274 31.03 -1.82 -4.97
N LEU A 275 31.39 -0.71 -5.62
CA LEU A 275 30.77 -0.26 -6.87
C LEU A 275 31.03 -1.23 -8.04
N LEU A 276 32.23 -1.82 -8.12
CA LEU A 276 32.54 -2.84 -9.11
C LEU A 276 31.75 -4.13 -8.91
N ILE A 277 31.56 -4.57 -7.66
CA ILE A 277 30.76 -5.76 -7.32
C ILE A 277 29.28 -5.51 -7.65
N MET A 278 28.74 -4.34 -7.28
CA MET A 278 27.35 -3.99 -7.60
C MET A 278 27.13 -3.85 -9.11
N GLY A 279 28.08 -3.25 -9.83
CA GLY A 279 28.03 -3.18 -11.29
C GLY A 279 28.04 -4.55 -11.96
N ALA A 280 28.86 -5.49 -11.44
CA ALA A 280 28.89 -6.86 -11.92
C ALA A 280 27.57 -7.61 -11.62
N LEU A 281 27.00 -7.45 -10.42
CA LEU A 281 25.71 -8.06 -10.05
C LEU A 281 24.57 -7.56 -10.94
N ILE A 282 24.48 -6.25 -11.17
CA ILE A 282 23.47 -5.64 -12.06
C ILE A 282 23.67 -6.13 -13.51
N TYR A 283 24.92 -6.23 -13.97
CA TYR A 283 25.23 -6.77 -15.29
C TYR A 283 24.84 -8.25 -15.44
N PHE A 284 25.10 -9.08 -14.42
CA PHE A 284 24.69 -10.49 -14.42
C PHE A 284 23.18 -10.66 -14.33
N GLU A 285 22.48 -9.84 -13.55
CA GLU A 285 21.03 -9.87 -13.40
C GLU A 285 20.33 -9.43 -14.70
N ASN A 286 20.82 -8.38 -15.36
CA ASN A 286 20.35 -7.99 -16.69
C ASN A 286 20.65 -9.05 -17.75
N LYS A 287 21.83 -9.69 -17.73
CA LYS A 287 22.14 -10.79 -18.66
C LYS A 287 21.25 -12.02 -18.44
N ARG A 288 20.87 -12.32 -17.19
CA ARG A 288 19.91 -13.38 -16.84
C ARG A 288 18.49 -13.08 -17.31
N ASN A 289 18.06 -11.82 -17.24
CA ASN A 289 16.74 -11.39 -17.71
C ASN A 289 16.64 -11.38 -19.25
N VAL A 290 17.75 -11.15 -19.96
CA VAL A 290 17.79 -11.23 -21.44
C VAL A 290 17.73 -12.69 -21.92
N THR A 291 18.34 -13.66 -21.21
CA THR A 291 18.24 -15.08 -21.59
C THR A 291 16.90 -15.72 -21.23
N PHE A 292 16.17 -15.26 -20.22
CA PHE A 292 14.82 -15.77 -19.93
C PHE A 292 13.75 -15.35 -20.96
N ASN A 293 13.95 -14.21 -21.65
CA ASN A 293 13.02 -13.73 -22.67
C ASN A 293 13.23 -14.34 -24.07
N GLN A 294 14.25 -15.18 -24.27
CA GLN A 294 14.54 -15.86 -25.55
C GLN A 294 14.19 -17.36 -25.58
N VAL A 295 13.70 -17.97 -24.49
CA VAL A 295 13.39 -19.42 -24.43
C VAL A 295 11.87 -19.71 -24.54
N GLY A 296 11.04 -18.69 -24.83
CA GLY A 296 9.58 -18.82 -24.90
C GLY A 296 8.96 -18.90 -26.30
N TYR A 297 9.76 -18.89 -27.37
CA TYR A 297 9.26 -18.98 -28.74
C TYR A 297 10.07 -20.02 -29.51
N ASP A 298 9.65 -21.28 -29.41
CA ASP A 298 9.74 -22.27 -30.49
C ASP A 298 8.98 -23.54 -30.09
N ILE A 299 7.71 -23.61 -30.49
CA ILE A 299 7.04 -24.88 -30.77
C ILE A 299 6.06 -24.64 -31.92
N ASN A 300 6.43 -25.14 -33.11
CA ASN A 300 5.50 -25.46 -34.20
C ASN A 300 4.60 -26.62 -33.78
#